data_AF-A0A7V1JD18-F1
#
_entry.id   AF-A0A7V1JD18-F1
#
_cell.length_a   1.000
_cell.length_b   1.000
_cell.length_c   1.000
_cell.angle_alpha   90.00
_cell.angle_beta   90.00
_cell.angle_gamma   90.00
#
_symmetry.space_group_name_H-M   'P 1'
#
loop_
_entity.id
_entity.type
_entity.pdbx_description
1 polymer ?
#
loop_
_entity_poly.entity_id
_entity_poly.type
_entity_poly.pdbx_seq_one_letter_code
_entity_poly.pdbx_strand_id
1 'polypeptide(L)'
;MKTPICFTCGCSLVRLGIKGESAVTRKYREKKYSFCCDGCAVMFEKNPEALLKETTDIVVCPSCLAEKPVSQTVEINYRGERFNFCKCPHCMTVFQKDPEYYVKRLSGEIEFSGVFSEGRGCCS
;
A
#
# COMPACT_ATOMS: atom_id res chain seq x y z
N MET A 1 -7.11 -1.02 -8.77
CA MET A 1 -5.97 -1.87 -8.35
C MET A 1 -5.90 -1.97 -6.82
N LYS A 2 -5.44 -3.10 -6.23
CA LYS A 2 -5.18 -3.20 -4.79
C LYS A 2 -3.67 -3.20 -4.53
N THR A 3 -3.19 -2.22 -3.76
CA THR A 3 -1.80 -2.15 -3.30
C THR A 3 -1.51 -3.32 -2.35
N PRO A 4 -0.36 -4.01 -2.48
CA PRO A 4 0.00 -5.06 -1.54
C PRO A 4 0.31 -4.45 -0.16
N ILE A 5 -0.44 -4.88 0.85
CA ILE A 5 -0.25 -4.53 2.26
C ILE A 5 -0.05 -5.79 3.10
N CYS A 6 0.56 -5.63 4.27
CA CYS A 6 0.58 -6.68 5.29
C CYS A 6 -0.74 -6.74 6.05
N PHE A 7 -1.40 -7.89 6.06
CA PHE A 7 -2.68 -8.10 6.75
C PHE A 7 -2.58 -8.28 8.28
N THR A 8 -1.39 -7.99 8.84
CA THR A 8 -1.17 -7.95 10.29
C THR A 8 -0.89 -6.52 10.75
N CYS A 9 0.05 -5.83 10.11
CA CYS A 9 0.49 -4.50 10.54
C CYS A 9 0.04 -3.35 9.61
N GLY A 10 -0.68 -3.65 8.52
CA GLY A 10 -1.17 -2.66 7.56
C GLY A 10 -0.09 -2.01 6.68
N CYS A 11 1.19 -2.32 6.90
CA CYS A 11 2.29 -1.70 6.14
C CYS A 11 2.20 -2.02 4.65
N SER A 12 2.42 -1.00 3.81
CA SER A 12 2.60 -1.17 2.37
C SER A 12 3.87 -1.99 2.11
N LEU A 13 3.73 -3.10 1.37
CA LEU A 13 4.89 -3.91 0.98
C LEU A 13 5.79 -3.13 0.02
N VAL A 14 5.20 -2.31 -0.86
CA VAL A 14 5.94 -1.39 -1.73
C VAL A 14 6.79 -0.41 -0.92
N ARG A 15 6.23 0.19 0.15
CA ARG A 15 6.99 1.11 1.02
C ARG A 15 8.19 0.43 1.68
N LEU A 16 8.05 -0.86 1.98
CA LEU A 16 9.12 -1.68 2.57
C LEU A 16 10.08 -2.26 1.52
N GLY A 17 9.88 -1.97 0.22
CA GLY A 17 10.70 -2.54 -0.85
C GLY A 17 10.50 -4.04 -1.07
N ILE A 18 9.40 -4.61 -0.54
CA ILE A 18 9.08 -6.03 -0.65
C ILE A 18 8.30 -6.26 -1.93
N LYS A 19 8.89 -6.98 -2.88
CA LYS A 19 8.22 -7.44 -4.10
C LYS A 19 7.15 -8.48 -3.76
N GLY A 20 6.06 -8.52 -4.52
CA GLY A 20 4.94 -9.44 -4.27
C GLY A 20 5.34 -10.91 -4.22
N GLU A 21 6.36 -11.32 -4.97
CA GLU A 21 6.92 -12.67 -4.99
C GLU A 21 7.76 -13.00 -3.74
N SER A 22 8.39 -11.99 -3.15
CA SER A 22 9.23 -12.11 -1.95
C SER A 22 8.43 -11.98 -0.66
N ALA A 23 7.16 -11.59 -0.73
CA ALA A 23 6.29 -11.47 0.42
C ALA A 23 5.98 -12.85 1.02
N VAL A 24 6.00 -12.94 2.35
CA VAL A 24 5.49 -14.13 3.04
C VAL A 24 3.99 -14.20 2.80
N THR A 25 3.47 -15.38 2.46
CA THR A 25 2.03 -15.53 2.17
C THR A 25 1.41 -16.71 2.93
N ARG A 26 0.13 -16.57 3.28
CA ARG A 26 -0.69 -17.62 3.92
C ARG A 26 -2.07 -17.68 3.28
N LYS A 27 -2.71 -18.85 3.35
CA LYS A 27 -4.10 -19.03 2.91
C LYS A 27 -5.03 -19.00 4.12
N TYR A 28 -6.13 -18.27 4.02
CA TYR A 28 -7.22 -18.28 4.99
C TYR A 28 -8.55 -18.11 4.25
N ARG A 29 -9.53 -18.98 4.51
CA ARG A 29 -10.84 -18.99 3.80
C ARG A 29 -10.69 -18.90 2.28
N GLU A 30 -9.83 -19.74 1.71
CA GLU A 30 -9.54 -19.82 0.27
C GLU A 30 -8.91 -18.55 -0.36
N LYS A 31 -8.62 -17.52 0.45
CA LYS A 31 -7.94 -16.29 0.02
C LYS A 31 -6.48 -16.33 0.45
N LYS A 32 -5.61 -15.80 -0.43
CA LYS A 32 -4.18 -15.63 -0.16
C LYS A 32 -3.95 -14.24 0.44
N TYR A 33 -3.25 -14.20 1.57
CA TYR A 33 -2.86 -12.97 2.27
C TYR A 33 -1.34 -12.85 2.29
N SER A 34 -0.86 -11.61 2.27
CA SER A 34 0.57 -11.27 2.20
C SER A 34 1.02 -10.59 3.48
N PHE A 35 2.29 -10.80 3.84
CA PHE A 35 2.90 -10.32 5.08
C PHE A 35 4.31 -9.81 4.82
N CYS A 36 4.72 -8.77 5.57
CA CYS A 36 6.05 -8.20 5.44
C CYS A 36 7.15 -9.07 6.05
N CYS A 37 6.80 -9.98 6.96
CA CYS A 37 7.73 -10.91 7.60
C CYS A 37 7.00 -12.13 8.16
N ASP A 38 7.75 -13.18 8.51
CA ASP A 38 7.19 -14.39 9.14
C ASP A 38 6.50 -14.11 10.47
N GLY A 39 7.03 -13.18 11.28
CA GLY A 39 6.39 -12.79 12.53
C GLY A 39 4.96 -12.25 12.32
N CYS A 40 4.74 -11.48 11.27
CA CYS A 40 3.40 -11.02 10.90
C CYS A 40 2.50 -12.17 10.46
N ALA A 41 3.02 -13.11 9.67
CA ALA A 41 2.26 -14.29 9.24
C ALA A 41 1.84 -15.17 10.44
N VAL A 42 2.73 -15.41 11.40
CA VAL A 42 2.45 -16.18 12.62
C VAL A 42 1.41 -15.47 13.50
N MET A 43 1.47 -14.15 13.63
CA MET A 43 0.44 -13.40 14.35
C MET A 43 -0.93 -13.48 13.66
N PHE A 44 -0.96 -13.44 12.33
CA PHE A 44 -2.18 -13.58 11.56
C PHE A 44 -2.87 -14.92 11.79
N GLU A 45 -2.12 -16.02 11.79
CA GLU A 45 -2.68 -17.36 12.01
C GLU A 45 -3.33 -17.53 13.39
N LYS A 46 -2.84 -16.81 14.41
CA LYS A 46 -3.40 -16.85 15.77
C LYS A 46 -4.74 -16.14 15.89
N ASN A 47 -4.96 -15.05 15.15
CA ASN A 47 -6.19 -14.27 15.23
C ASN A 47 -6.51 -13.54 13.91
N PRO A 48 -6.87 -14.28 12.84
CA PRO A 48 -7.03 -13.71 11.52
C PRO A 48 -8.22 -12.76 11.45
N GLU A 49 -9.32 -13.04 12.14
CA GLU A 49 -10.53 -12.22 12.05
C GLU A 49 -10.34 -10.81 12.62
N ALA A 50 -9.70 -10.68 13.78
CA ALA A 50 -9.42 -9.37 14.39
C ALA A 50 -8.49 -8.54 13.49
N LEU A 51 -7.41 -9.15 12.99
CA LEU A 51 -6.44 -8.46 12.14
C LEU A 51 -7.03 -8.09 10.78
N LEU A 52 -7.91 -8.92 10.20
CA LEU A 52 -8.64 -8.56 8.99
C LEU A 52 -9.58 -7.37 9.22
N LYS A 53 -10.25 -7.30 10.38
CA LYS A 53 -11.10 -6.16 10.72
C LYS A 53 -10.29 -4.86 10.82
N GLU A 54 -9.07 -4.92 11.33
CA GLU A 54 -8.19 -3.75 11.47
C GLU A 54 -7.54 -3.32 10.16
N THR A 55 -7.23 -4.27 9.27
CA THR A 55 -6.39 -4.00 8.08
C THR A 55 -7.15 -3.89 6.77
N THR A 56 -8.39 -4.39 6.66
CA THR A 56 -9.13 -4.43 5.38
C THR A 56 -9.42 -3.04 4.80
N ASP A 57 -9.60 -2.05 5.66
CA ASP A 57 -9.90 -0.67 5.25
C ASP A 57 -8.63 0.20 5.12
N ILE A 58 -7.44 -0.39 5.27
CA ILE A 58 -6.19 0.32 5.06
C ILE A 58 -5.92 0.45 3.56
N VAL A 59 -5.72 1.68 3.14
CA VAL A 59 -5.34 2.07 1.78
C VAL A 59 -4.03 2.84 1.81
N VAL A 60 -3.33 2.83 0.68
CA VAL A 60 -2.00 3.41 0.55
C VAL A 60 -2.05 4.60 -0.38
N CYS A 61 -1.57 5.77 0.08
CA CYS A 61 -1.46 6.96 -0.74
C CYS A 61 -0.52 6.70 -1.94
N PRO A 62 -0.97 6.91 -3.19
CA PRO A 62 -0.14 6.63 -4.37
C PRO A 62 1.18 7.41 -4.39
N SER A 63 1.23 8.60 -3.78
CA SER A 63 2.37 9.51 -3.88
C SER A 63 3.39 9.34 -2.75
N CYS A 64 2.95 9.30 -1.50
CA CYS A 64 3.84 9.21 -0.34
C CYS A 64 3.87 7.83 0.32
N LEU A 65 3.06 6.87 -0.15
CA LEU A 65 2.89 5.53 0.43
C LEU A 65 2.41 5.50 1.88
N ALA A 66 1.85 6.59 2.38
CA ALA A 66 1.23 6.62 3.70
C ALA A 66 0.03 5.67 3.73
N GLU A 67 0.01 4.80 4.74
CA GLU A 67 -1.09 3.89 5.02
C GLU A 67 -2.13 4.59 5.90
N LYS A 68 -3.39 4.62 5.45
CA LYS A 68 -4.50 5.28 6.14
C LYS A 68 -5.78 4.46 6.00
N PRO A 69 -6.69 4.50 6.99
CA PRO A 69 -8.06 4.04 6.78
C PRO A 69 -8.74 4.83 5.67
N VAL A 70 -9.59 4.20 4.87
CA VAL A 70 -10.38 4.87 3.80
C VAL A 70 -11.15 6.10 4.33
N SER A 71 -11.66 6.04 5.56
CA SER A 71 -12.37 7.17 6.19
C SER A 71 -11.49 8.41 6.41
N GLN A 72 -10.17 8.25 6.36
CA GLN A 72 -9.18 9.31 6.53
C GLN A 72 -8.53 9.75 5.20
N THR A 73 -9.01 9.26 4.05
CA THR A 73 -8.48 9.62 2.73
C THR A 73 -9.44 10.46 1.91
N VAL A 74 -8.97 10.92 0.75
CA VAL A 74 -9.78 11.53 -0.32
C VAL A 74 -9.61 10.66 -1.56
N GLU A 75 -10.72 10.29 -2.19
CA GLU A 75 -10.74 9.48 -3.40
C GLU A 75 -10.59 10.35 -4.65
N ILE A 76 -9.78 9.91 -5.61
CA ILE A 76 -9.66 10.48 -6.95
C ILE A 76 -9.86 9.37 -7.97
N ASN A 77 -10.63 9.66 -9.02
CA ASN A 77 -10.75 8.78 -10.18
C ASN A 77 -9.64 9.11 -11.21
N TYR A 78 -8.86 8.10 -11.60
CA TYR A 78 -7.90 8.19 -12.68
C TYR A 78 -8.12 7.01 -13.64
N ARG A 79 -8.47 7.29 -14.90
CA ARG A 79 -8.75 6.28 -15.95
C ARG A 79 -9.78 5.21 -15.53
N GLY A 80 -10.81 5.61 -14.78
CA GLY A 80 -11.84 4.68 -14.31
C GLY A 80 -11.46 3.91 -13.04
N GLU A 81 -10.21 4.04 -12.57
CA GLU A 81 -9.76 3.47 -11.30
C GLU A 81 -9.81 4.49 -10.17
N ARG A 82 -10.14 4.02 -8.96
CA ARG A 82 -10.23 4.84 -7.76
C ARG A 82 -8.95 4.74 -6.93
N PHE A 83 -8.39 5.89 -6.56
CA PHE A 83 -7.19 6.01 -5.77
C PHE A 83 -7.44 6.84 -4.52
N ASN A 84 -6.94 6.40 -3.37
CA ASN A 84 -7.14 7.06 -2.08
C ASN A 84 -5.88 7.82 -1.64
N PHE A 85 -6.00 9.12 -1.38
CA PHE A 85 -4.90 10.00 -1.01
C PHE A 85 -4.96 10.42 0.47
N CYS A 86 -3.79 10.60 1.08
CA CYS A 86 -3.63 10.93 2.52
C CYS A 86 -4.08 12.35 2.95
N LYS A 87 -4.88 13.05 2.15
CA LYS A 87 -5.31 14.46 2.32
C LYS A 87 -4.22 15.54 2.20
N CYS A 88 -2.96 15.17 1.99
CA CYS A 88 -1.92 16.14 1.64
C CYS A 88 -2.16 16.72 0.23
N PRO A 89 -2.32 18.04 0.06
CA PRO A 89 -2.53 18.65 -1.26
C PRO A 89 -1.40 18.33 -2.24
N HIS A 90 -0.15 18.35 -1.75
CA HIS A 90 1.02 18.09 -2.58
C HIS A 90 1.04 16.67 -3.18
N CYS A 91 0.54 15.66 -2.45
CA CYS A 91 0.44 14.30 -2.97
C CYS A 91 -0.42 14.23 -4.23
N MET A 92 -1.53 14.97 -4.28
CA MET A 92 -2.41 14.99 -5.44
C MET A 92 -1.75 15.75 -6.61
N THR A 93 -1.07 16.87 -6.31
CA THR A 93 -0.34 17.65 -7.32
C THR A 93 0.77 16.84 -8.00
N VAL A 94 1.60 16.12 -7.25
CA VAL A 94 2.68 15.32 -7.85
C VAL A 94 2.13 14.12 -8.62
N PHE A 95 1.04 13.51 -8.13
CA PHE A 95 0.38 12.42 -8.84
C PHE A 95 -0.12 12.87 -10.22
N GLN A 96 -0.72 14.06 -10.32
CA GLN A 96 -1.21 14.58 -11.60
C GLN A 96 -0.09 14.87 -12.62
N LYS A 97 1.14 15.13 -12.16
CA LYS A 97 2.28 15.40 -13.04
C LYS A 97 2.84 14.13 -13.68
N ASP A 98 2.79 12.99 -12.99
CA ASP A 98 3.32 11.71 -13.46
C ASP A 98 2.51 10.52 -12.90
N PRO A 99 1.22 10.38 -13.26
CA PRO A 99 0.35 9.39 -12.66
C PRO A 99 0.76 7.96 -13.03
N GLU A 100 1.27 7.73 -14.24
CA GLU A 100 1.79 6.43 -14.68
C GLU A 100 2.88 5.89 -13.75
N TYR A 101 3.86 6.74 -13.39
CA TYR A 101 4.92 6.35 -12.46
C TYR A 101 4.35 5.90 -11.12
N TYR A 102 3.47 6.71 -10.52
CA TYR A 102 2.91 6.42 -9.21
C TYR A 102 2.01 5.18 -9.22
N VAL A 103 1.25 4.94 -10.30
CA VAL A 103 0.45 3.73 -10.46
C VAL A 103 1.33 2.49 -10.56
N LYS A 104 2.34 2.49 -11.44
CA LYS A 104 3.27 1.36 -11.59
C LYS A 104 4.08 1.09 -10.31
N ARG A 105 4.46 2.14 -9.59
CA ARG A 105 5.12 1.98 -8.30
C ARG A 105 4.20 1.33 -7.28
N LEU A 106 2.96 1.82 -7.19
CA LEU A 106 1.99 1.34 -6.21
C LEU A 106 1.54 -0.10 -6.49
N SER A 107 1.62 -0.56 -7.75
CA SER A 107 1.40 -1.97 -8.12
C SER A 107 2.58 -2.88 -7.77
N GLY A 108 3.76 -2.30 -7.56
CA GLY A 108 5.01 -3.03 -7.38
C GLY A 108 5.67 -3.48 -8.69
N GLU A 109 5.23 -2.95 -9.84
CA GLU A 109 5.84 -3.24 -11.16
C GLU A 109 7.24 -2.64 -11.31
N ILE A 110 7.53 -1.54 -10.62
CA ILE A 110 8.84 -0.90 -10.64
C ILE A 110 9.52 -1.00 -9.28
N GLU A 111 10.85 -1.12 -9.30
CA GLU A 111 11.64 -1.07 -8.08
C GLU A 111 11.55 0.31 -7.44
N PHE A 112 11.53 0.33 -6.12
CA PHE A 112 11.38 1.55 -5.36
C PHE A 112 12.33 1.54 -4.17
N SER A 113 13.28 2.47 -4.21
CA SER A 113 14.37 2.59 -3.24
C SER A 113 14.02 3.45 -2.01
N GLY A 114 12.83 4.06 -1.97
CA GLY A 114 12.32 4.82 -0.81
C GLY A 114 11.63 6.14 -1.17
N VAL A 115 10.80 6.68 -0.28
CA VAL A 115 9.99 7.89 -0.58
C VAL A 115 10.83 9.13 -0.85
N PHE A 116 12.02 9.19 -0.26
CA PHE A 116 12.97 10.28 -0.44
C PHE A 116 14.09 9.96 -1.42
N SER A 117 14.03 8.80 -2.10
CA SER A 117 14.98 8.51 -3.16
C SER A 117 14.61 9.27 -4.44
N GLU A 118 15.62 9.49 -5.29
CA GLU A 118 15.46 10.01 -6.65
C GLU A 118 14.78 11.39 -6.77
N GLY A 119 14.75 12.18 -5.69
CA GLY A 119 14.20 13.54 -5.69
C GLY A 119 12.68 13.62 -5.92
N ARG A 120 11.95 12.51 -5.75
CA ARG A 120 10.49 12.44 -5.96
C ARG A 120 9.68 12.51 -4.66
N GLY A 121 10.32 12.94 -3.57
CA GLY A 121 9.70 13.10 -2.27
C GLY A 121 8.65 14.21 -2.28
N CYS A 122 7.57 14.03 -1.53
CA CYS A 122 6.54 15.07 -1.39
C CYS A 122 6.95 16.25 -0.49
N CYS A 123 8.12 16.18 0.15
CA CYS A 123 8.63 17.17 1.11
C CYS A 123 10.06 17.65 0.77
N SER A 124 10.50 17.44 -0.48
CA SER A 124 11.78 17.94 -0.98
C SER A 124 11.69 19.41 -1.39
#